data_AF-A0A1A8ILW4-F1
#
_entry.id   AF-A0A1A8ILW4-F1
#
_cell.length_a   1.000
_cell.length_b   1.000
_cell.length_c   1.000
_cell.angle_alpha   90.00
_cell.angle_beta   90.00
_cell.angle_gamma   90.00
#
_symmetry.space_group_name_H-M   'P 1'
#
loop_
_entity.id
_entity.type
_entity.pdbx_description
1 polymer ?
#
loop_
_entity_poly.entity_id
_entity_poly.type
_entity_poly.pdbx_seq_one_letter_code
_entity_poly.pdbx_strand_id
1 'polypeptide(L)'
;MRCGMEGSRLTLFWGLMLGLSCLRPATAEICTPGIDIGNDISQFRQLENCTVVEGYLQILLIGDKNNNINQEVFRTLSFPKLTMITDYLLLFRVSGLDSLSTLFPNLSVIRGRNLFYNYALVIFEMTSLKDIGLYNLRNITRGSIRIEKNPELCYLDSIDWSLIVDAEFNNYIAGNKQSKECSDVCPGIMENNPLCRKTMFNNNYNYRCWNSNHCQKECPEKCGRRACTAEGDCCHPQCLGSCSRPGSDAACAACVHYFYEGRCVADCPPGTYKFEGWRCIIKEVCSQVHVPDFDTFVIHGGECLSECPSGYTRSAANSMMCKACDGLCDKVCEGKNIDSMDAAQSLKGCTVIKGDLQINIRRGHNIVAELE
;
A
#
# COMPACT_ATOMS: atom_id res chain seq x y z
N MET A 1 16.27 39.22 64.07
CA MET A 1 17.52 39.78 64.64
C MET A 1 18.53 38.66 64.80
N ARG A 2 19.73 38.85 64.22
CA ARG A 2 21.03 38.14 64.41
C ARG A 2 21.04 36.60 64.26
N CYS A 3 21.60 36.04 63.19
CA CYS A 3 23.02 35.97 62.75
C CYS A 3 23.84 34.94 63.53
N GLY A 4 24.38 33.96 62.79
CA GLY A 4 25.28 32.92 63.26
C GLY A 4 25.61 31.95 62.12
N MET A 5 26.46 32.39 61.19
CA MET A 5 27.12 31.52 60.20
C MET A 5 28.33 30.87 60.86
N GLU A 6 28.49 29.56 60.71
CA GLU A 6 29.80 28.95 60.54
C GLU A 6 29.68 27.72 59.64
N GLY A 7 30.42 27.74 58.53
CA GLY A 7 30.23 26.84 57.40
C GLY A 7 31.07 25.57 57.47
N SER A 8 30.65 24.55 56.73
CA SER A 8 31.59 23.65 56.06
C SER A 8 30.94 22.94 54.87
N ARG A 9 31.43 23.32 53.70
CA ARG A 9 31.58 22.58 52.43
C ARG A 9 30.42 21.72 51.89
N LEU A 10 29.87 22.27 50.82
CA LEU A 10 29.08 21.66 49.75
C LEU A 10 29.60 20.26 49.33
N THR A 11 28.68 19.30 49.28
CA THR A 11 28.54 18.42 48.10
C THR A 11 27.06 18.30 47.76
N LEU A 12 26.70 18.76 46.56
CA LEU A 12 25.38 18.70 45.95
C LEU A 12 25.11 17.27 45.46
N PHE A 13 24.13 16.59 46.04
CA PHE A 13 23.46 15.47 45.37
C PHE A 13 22.08 15.96 44.92
N TRP A 14 22.02 16.46 43.69
CA TRP A 14 20.78 16.76 42.99
C TRP A 14 20.42 15.59 42.08
N GLY A 15 19.25 15.02 42.34
CA GLY A 15 18.26 14.62 41.35
C GLY A 15 18.62 13.52 40.36
N LEU A 16 17.99 12.35 40.52
CA LEU A 16 17.64 11.51 39.37
C LEU A 16 16.39 10.68 39.66
N MET A 17 15.23 11.37 39.71
CA MET A 17 13.94 10.72 39.46
C MET A 17 13.82 10.51 37.96
N LEU A 18 14.38 9.41 37.46
CA LEU A 18 14.10 8.90 36.12
C LEU A 18 12.63 8.51 36.08
N GLY A 19 11.81 9.37 35.48
CA GLY A 19 10.47 9.01 35.05
C GLY A 19 10.57 7.81 34.12
N LEU A 20 9.92 6.71 34.50
CA LEU A 20 9.56 5.64 33.58
C LEU A 20 8.66 6.26 32.50
N SER A 21 9.30 6.75 31.45
CA SER A 21 8.67 6.91 30.15
C SER A 21 8.32 5.50 29.71
N CYS A 22 7.05 5.13 29.86
CA CYS A 22 6.50 3.95 29.23
C CYS A 22 6.81 4.07 27.73
N LEU A 23 7.79 3.29 27.26
CA LEU A 23 7.96 2.96 25.86
C LEU A 23 6.69 2.25 25.43
N ARG A 24 5.70 3.03 24.95
CA ARG A 24 4.61 2.46 24.17
C ARG A 24 5.29 1.76 22.99
N PRO A 25 5.06 0.45 22.76
CA PRO A 25 5.49 -0.15 21.52
C PRO A 25 4.90 0.69 20.39
N ALA A 26 5.74 1.11 19.44
CA ALA A 26 5.29 1.85 18.27
C ALA A 26 4.37 0.92 17.48
N THR A 27 3.08 0.98 17.78
CA THR A 27 2.05 0.27 17.01
C THR A 27 2.05 0.89 15.63
N ALA A 28 2.17 0.06 14.58
CA ALA A 28 2.11 0.53 13.21
C ALA A 28 0.83 1.34 12.99
N GLU A 29 0.97 2.60 12.56
CA GLU A 29 -0.17 3.47 12.30
C GLU A 29 -0.73 3.17 10.91
N ILE A 30 -2.02 2.86 10.86
CA ILE A 30 -2.74 2.43 9.67
C ILE A 30 -3.58 3.60 9.19
N CYS A 31 -3.43 3.95 7.91
CA CYS A 31 -4.19 5.01 7.26
C CYS A 31 -5.16 4.41 6.24
N THR A 32 -6.45 4.72 6.38
CA THR A 32 -7.60 4.11 5.68
C THR A 32 -8.60 5.16 5.18
N PRO A 33 -9.46 4.87 4.19
CA PRO A 33 -9.59 3.65 3.37
C PRO A 33 -8.77 3.67 2.05
N GLY A 34 -8.02 4.74 1.83
CA GLY A 34 -7.20 5.02 0.67
C GLY A 34 -6.80 6.49 0.72
N ILE A 35 -5.68 6.85 0.11
CA ILE A 35 -5.16 8.22 0.16
C ILE A 35 -5.02 8.75 -1.25
N ASP A 36 -5.76 9.83 -1.52
CA ASP A 36 -5.66 10.62 -2.74
C ASP A 36 -4.96 11.95 -2.40
N ILE A 37 -3.78 12.15 -2.98
CA ILE A 37 -3.00 13.39 -2.88
C ILE A 37 -3.08 14.06 -4.24
N GLY A 38 -3.91 15.09 -4.36
CA GLY A 38 -4.20 15.74 -5.62
C GLY A 38 -4.14 17.26 -5.54
N ASN A 39 -3.61 17.90 -6.58
CA ASN A 39 -3.56 19.37 -6.77
C ASN A 39 -2.68 20.15 -5.78
N ASP A 40 -2.76 19.86 -4.48
CA ASP A 40 -2.06 20.56 -3.41
C ASP A 40 -1.04 19.66 -2.71
N ILE A 41 0.23 20.08 -2.74
CA ILE A 41 1.34 19.38 -2.10
C ILE A 41 1.20 19.32 -0.57
N SER A 42 0.41 20.21 0.06
CA SER A 42 0.17 20.17 1.50
C SER A 42 -0.58 18.90 1.94
N GLN A 43 -1.28 18.24 1.01
CA GLN A 43 -2.03 17.00 1.28
C GLN A 43 -1.13 15.81 1.63
N PHE A 44 0.18 15.89 1.34
CA PHE A 44 1.17 14.91 1.79
C PHE A 44 1.24 14.76 3.31
N ARG A 45 0.79 15.76 4.08
CA ARG A 45 0.70 15.68 5.55
C ARG A 45 -0.11 14.46 6.04
N GLN A 46 -1.02 13.95 5.21
CA GLN A 46 -1.79 12.74 5.51
C GLN A 46 -0.90 11.50 5.72
N LEU A 47 0.34 11.51 5.20
CA LEU A 47 1.29 10.40 5.29
C LEU A 47 2.28 10.52 6.46
N GLU A 48 2.29 11.61 7.23
CA GLU A 48 3.34 11.92 8.23
C GLU A 48 3.56 10.80 9.26
N ASN A 49 2.48 10.14 9.67
CA ASN A 49 2.55 9.05 10.63
C ASN A 49 2.23 7.67 10.04
N CYS A 50 1.79 7.59 8.80
CA CYS A 50 1.39 6.34 8.17
C CYS A 50 2.56 5.37 8.06
N THR A 51 2.41 4.21 8.69
CA THR A 51 3.31 3.07 8.49
C THR A 51 2.76 2.15 7.40
N VAL A 52 1.44 2.00 7.39
CA VAL A 52 0.68 1.20 6.41
C VAL A 52 -0.43 2.05 5.82
N VAL A 53 -0.54 2.07 4.50
CA VAL A 53 -1.74 2.54 3.81
C VAL A 53 -2.61 1.33 3.51
N GLU A 54 -3.72 1.18 4.25
CA GLU A 54 -4.75 0.16 4.04
C GLU A 54 -5.74 0.73 3.01
N GLY A 55 -5.49 0.38 1.75
CA GLY A 55 -6.10 0.93 0.55
C GLY A 55 -5.06 1.21 -0.52
N TYR A 56 -5.40 2.12 -1.43
CA TYR A 56 -4.51 2.62 -2.47
C TYR A 56 -3.84 3.94 -2.04
N LEU A 57 -2.73 4.29 -2.70
CA LEU A 57 -2.11 5.61 -2.63
C LEU A 57 -2.03 6.22 -4.03
N GLN A 58 -2.71 7.33 -4.26
CA GLN A 58 -2.68 8.08 -5.51
C GLN A 58 -2.04 9.45 -5.29
N ILE A 59 -1.11 9.81 -6.17
CA ILE A 59 -0.47 11.13 -6.19
C ILE A 59 -0.64 11.69 -7.59
N LEU A 60 -1.54 12.66 -7.72
CA LEU A 60 -2.11 13.08 -9.00
C LEU A 60 -2.01 14.59 -9.18
N LEU A 61 -1.73 15.03 -10.41
CA LEU A 61 -1.98 16.42 -10.84
C LEU A 61 -1.36 17.48 -9.91
N ILE A 62 -0.13 17.26 -9.44
CA ILE A 62 0.57 18.23 -8.58
C ILE A 62 1.51 19.07 -9.43
N GLY A 63 1.34 20.40 -9.37
CA GLY A 63 2.12 21.36 -10.15
C GLY A 63 1.68 21.47 -11.61
N ASP A 64 2.24 22.46 -12.31
CA ASP A 64 2.05 22.65 -13.75
C ASP A 64 3.20 21.97 -14.51
N LYS A 65 2.89 21.30 -15.63
CA LYS A 65 3.88 20.67 -16.51
C LYS A 65 4.96 21.66 -16.98
N ASN A 66 4.66 22.96 -17.01
CA ASN A 66 5.57 24.00 -17.48
C ASN A 66 6.38 24.66 -16.36
N ASN A 67 6.14 24.34 -15.08
CA ASN A 67 6.78 25.05 -13.98
C ASN A 67 7.09 24.14 -12.78
N ASN A 68 8.38 23.94 -12.51
CA ASN A 68 8.90 23.08 -11.45
C ASN A 68 9.01 23.80 -10.09
N ILE A 69 8.02 24.62 -9.72
CA ILE A 69 8.03 25.37 -8.45
C ILE A 69 8.19 24.43 -7.24
N ASN A 70 7.64 23.22 -7.33
CA ASN A 70 7.58 22.28 -6.21
C ASN A 70 8.86 21.44 -6.02
N GLN A 71 9.88 21.58 -6.87
CA GLN A 71 11.06 20.70 -6.82
C GLN A 71 11.80 20.78 -5.48
N GLU A 72 12.05 21.98 -4.97
CA GLU A 72 12.72 22.15 -3.67
C GLU A 72 11.88 21.62 -2.50
N VAL A 73 10.55 21.73 -2.60
CA VAL A 73 9.65 21.16 -1.58
C VAL A 73 9.75 19.64 -1.57
N PHE A 74 9.67 18.98 -2.74
CA PHE A 74 9.79 17.52 -2.84
C PHE A 74 11.11 16.97 -2.30
N ARG A 75 12.22 17.72 -2.43
CA ARG A 75 13.52 17.34 -1.85
C ARG A 75 13.55 17.34 -0.33
N THR A 76 12.64 18.08 0.31
CA THR A 76 12.54 18.14 1.78
C THR A 76 11.46 17.23 2.34
N LEU A 77 10.48 16.83 1.52
CA LEU A 77 9.41 15.91 1.93
C LEU A 77 9.92 14.47 2.03
N SER A 78 9.68 13.85 3.18
CA SER A 78 10.05 12.45 3.41
C SER A 78 9.07 11.78 4.36
N PHE A 79 8.63 10.57 3.98
CA PHE A 79 7.72 9.72 4.74
C PHE A 79 8.38 8.37 5.05
N PRO A 80 9.42 8.34 5.90
CA PRO A 80 10.21 7.14 6.15
C PRO A 80 9.48 6.08 6.97
N LYS A 81 8.33 6.41 7.58
CA LYS A 81 7.51 5.43 8.30
C LYS A 81 6.77 4.49 7.36
N LEU A 82 6.43 4.96 6.14
CA LEU A 82 5.66 4.18 5.20
C LEU A 82 6.46 2.97 4.72
N THR A 83 5.95 1.77 4.99
CA THR A 83 6.60 0.50 4.65
C THR A 83 5.74 -0.38 3.76
N MET A 84 4.42 -0.22 3.80
CA MET A 84 3.49 -1.07 3.05
C MET A 84 2.28 -0.29 2.52
N ILE A 85 1.88 -0.63 1.30
CA ILE A 85 0.60 -0.24 0.69
C ILE A 85 -0.16 -1.53 0.37
N THR A 86 -1.43 -1.65 0.78
CA THR A 86 -2.17 -2.92 0.62
C THR A 86 -2.75 -3.11 -0.78
N ASP A 87 -3.12 -2.03 -1.48
CA ASP A 87 -3.66 -2.11 -2.83
C ASP A 87 -2.57 -1.71 -3.85
N TYR A 88 -2.65 -0.51 -4.43
CA TYR A 88 -1.73 -0.05 -5.47
C TYR A 88 -1.18 1.36 -5.20
N LEU A 89 -0.05 1.68 -5.85
CA LEU A 89 0.54 3.02 -5.90
C LEU A 89 0.38 3.60 -7.31
N LEU A 90 -0.23 4.77 -7.42
CA LEU A 90 -0.44 5.50 -8.67
C LEU A 90 0.22 6.88 -8.60
N LEU A 91 1.11 7.17 -9.54
CA LEU A 91 1.72 8.47 -9.76
C LEU A 91 1.30 8.96 -11.16
N PHE A 92 0.65 10.12 -11.22
CA PHE A 92 0.18 10.68 -12.49
C PHE A 92 0.36 12.19 -12.55
N ARG A 93 1.14 12.66 -13.53
CA ARG A 93 1.34 14.11 -13.80
C ARG A 93 1.73 14.91 -12.56
N VAL A 94 2.79 14.47 -11.88
CA VAL A 94 3.41 15.22 -10.78
C VAL A 94 4.68 15.88 -11.30
N SER A 95 4.71 17.21 -11.29
CA SER A 95 5.84 18.02 -11.77
C SER A 95 6.76 18.42 -10.61
N GLY A 96 8.07 18.42 -10.84
CA GLY A 96 9.10 18.74 -9.83
C GLY A 96 9.57 17.55 -8.97
N LEU A 97 8.86 16.42 -8.94
CA LEU A 97 9.32 15.21 -8.25
C LEU A 97 10.34 14.48 -9.14
N ASP A 98 11.61 14.42 -8.70
CA ASP A 98 12.71 13.82 -9.47
C ASP A 98 13.08 12.39 -9.06
N SER A 99 12.78 11.97 -7.81
CA SER A 99 12.92 10.58 -7.35
C SER A 99 12.00 10.29 -6.16
N LEU A 100 11.55 9.04 -6.00
CA LEU A 100 10.83 8.59 -4.79
C LEU A 100 11.77 8.19 -3.64
N SER A 101 13.10 8.18 -3.85
CA SER A 101 14.06 7.73 -2.84
C SER A 101 14.00 8.52 -1.54
N THR A 102 13.73 9.82 -1.65
CA THR A 102 13.58 10.72 -0.49
C THR A 102 12.18 10.64 0.07
N LEU A 103 11.17 10.51 -0.80
CA LEU A 103 9.76 10.56 -0.42
C LEU A 103 9.33 9.29 0.35
N PHE A 104 9.65 8.11 -0.17
CA PHE A 104 9.27 6.81 0.41
C PHE A 104 10.48 5.88 0.59
N PRO A 105 11.47 6.26 1.43
CA PRO A 105 12.73 5.55 1.51
C PRO A 105 12.58 4.11 2.01
N ASN A 106 11.53 3.81 2.80
CA ASN A 106 11.34 2.51 3.45
C ASN A 106 10.16 1.69 2.89
N LEU A 107 9.51 2.16 1.82
CA LEU A 107 8.44 1.41 1.17
C LEU A 107 9.00 0.07 0.68
N SER A 108 8.53 -1.02 1.28
CA SER A 108 9.09 -2.36 1.11
C SER A 108 8.16 -3.29 0.36
N VAL A 109 6.84 -3.11 0.52
CA VAL A 109 5.83 -4.02 -0.03
C VAL A 109 4.63 -3.26 -0.60
N ILE A 110 4.18 -3.67 -1.78
CA ILE A 110 2.87 -3.32 -2.34
C ILE A 110 2.08 -4.63 -2.53
N ARG A 111 1.01 -4.86 -1.76
CA ARG A 111 0.34 -6.18 -1.78
C ARG A 111 -0.53 -6.40 -3.03
N GLY A 112 -1.11 -5.36 -3.63
CA GLY A 112 -1.95 -5.51 -4.82
C GLY A 112 -3.26 -6.27 -4.57
N ARG A 113 -3.86 -6.10 -3.39
CA ARG A 113 -5.16 -6.72 -3.06
C ARG A 113 -6.25 -6.20 -4.02
N ASN A 114 -6.33 -4.89 -4.20
CA ASN A 114 -6.99 -4.27 -5.35
C ASN A 114 -5.97 -3.70 -6.33
N LEU A 115 -6.32 -3.60 -7.61
CA LEU A 115 -5.43 -3.20 -8.70
C LEU A 115 -6.06 -2.07 -9.54
N PHE A 116 -5.23 -1.22 -10.11
CA PHE A 116 -5.63 -0.24 -11.12
C PHE A 116 -5.50 -0.85 -12.52
N TYR A 117 -6.60 -1.31 -13.12
CA TYR A 117 -6.59 -2.01 -14.43
C TYR A 117 -5.53 -3.14 -14.53
N ASN A 118 -5.39 -3.94 -13.47
CA ASN A 118 -4.40 -5.02 -13.27
C ASN A 118 -3.00 -4.62 -12.81
N TYR A 119 -2.74 -3.31 -12.62
CA TYR A 119 -1.45 -2.84 -12.14
C TYR A 119 -1.46 -2.52 -10.64
N ALA A 120 -0.37 -2.88 -9.96
CA ALA A 120 -0.12 -2.55 -8.55
C ALA A 120 0.81 -1.34 -8.38
N LEU A 121 1.61 -1.02 -9.41
CA LEU A 121 2.42 0.18 -9.47
C LEU A 121 2.23 0.85 -10.82
N VAL A 122 1.83 2.12 -10.82
CA VAL A 122 1.63 2.92 -12.02
C VAL A 122 2.39 4.22 -11.91
N ILE A 123 3.29 4.48 -12.86
CA ILE A 123 4.08 5.70 -12.99
C ILE A 123 3.85 6.24 -14.40
N PHE A 124 2.98 7.24 -14.51
CA PHE A 124 2.48 7.69 -15.80
C PHE A 124 2.58 9.21 -15.99
N GLU A 125 3.15 9.64 -17.11
CA GLU A 125 3.35 11.06 -17.45
C GLU A 125 4.06 11.89 -16.35
N MET A 126 5.08 11.32 -15.71
CA MET A 126 5.92 12.00 -14.73
C MET A 126 7.05 12.74 -15.45
N THR A 127 6.85 14.04 -15.71
CA THR A 127 7.73 14.84 -16.58
C THR A 127 9.11 15.12 -15.98
N SER A 128 9.23 15.17 -14.65
CA SER A 128 10.47 15.51 -13.95
C SER A 128 11.21 14.30 -13.35
N LEU A 129 10.58 13.13 -13.36
CA LEU A 129 11.08 11.94 -12.67
C LEU A 129 12.30 11.38 -13.41
N LYS A 130 13.43 11.25 -12.71
CA LYS A 130 14.71 10.80 -13.25
C LYS A 130 15.03 9.35 -12.90
N ASP A 131 14.59 8.91 -11.73
CA ASP A 131 14.68 7.52 -11.28
C ASP A 131 13.47 7.18 -10.42
N ILE A 132 13.12 5.89 -10.35
CA ILE A 132 12.02 5.43 -9.49
C ILE A 132 12.41 5.55 -8.02
N GLY A 133 13.65 5.20 -7.67
CA GLY A 133 14.20 5.45 -6.33
C GLY A 133 13.60 4.64 -5.18
N LEU A 134 12.71 3.67 -5.43
CA LEU A 134 12.13 2.80 -4.38
C LEU A 134 13.10 1.70 -3.93
N TYR A 135 14.27 2.09 -3.43
CA TYR A 135 15.40 1.18 -3.20
C TYR A 135 15.21 0.13 -2.09
N ASN A 136 14.15 0.26 -1.29
CA ASN A 136 13.74 -0.75 -0.32
C ASN A 136 12.56 -1.61 -0.79
N LEU A 137 11.98 -1.35 -1.96
CA LEU A 137 10.89 -2.17 -2.51
C LEU A 137 11.42 -3.57 -2.83
N ARG A 138 10.87 -4.57 -2.14
CA ARG A 138 11.30 -5.97 -2.24
C ARG A 138 10.25 -6.90 -2.78
N ASN A 139 8.97 -6.55 -2.67
CA ASN A 139 7.90 -7.43 -3.11
C ASN A 139 6.67 -6.64 -3.58
N ILE A 140 6.18 -6.98 -4.76
CA ILE A 140 4.83 -6.70 -5.22
C ILE A 140 4.11 -8.05 -5.31
N THR A 141 3.19 -8.29 -4.37
CA THR A 141 2.61 -9.62 -4.18
C THR A 141 1.63 -10.01 -5.29
N ARG A 142 0.88 -9.04 -5.81
CA ARG A 142 -0.10 -9.26 -6.88
C ARG A 142 -0.16 -8.05 -7.81
N GLY A 143 -0.39 -8.31 -9.09
CA GLY A 143 -0.49 -7.29 -10.13
C GLY A 143 0.84 -6.99 -10.80
N SER A 144 0.77 -6.27 -11.90
CA SER A 144 1.94 -5.90 -12.72
C SER A 144 2.31 -4.44 -12.52
N ILE A 145 3.38 -3.99 -13.17
CA ILE A 145 3.78 -2.58 -13.16
C ILE A 145 3.51 -1.92 -14.52
N ARG A 146 3.13 -0.65 -14.48
CA ARG A 146 2.99 0.21 -15.67
C ARG A 146 3.83 1.46 -15.51
N ILE A 147 4.89 1.58 -16.30
CA ILE A 147 5.80 2.73 -16.29
C ILE A 147 5.81 3.31 -17.69
N GLU A 148 5.11 4.41 -17.90
CA GLU A 148 4.85 4.91 -19.24
C GLU A 148 4.91 6.43 -19.37
N LYS A 149 5.47 6.91 -20.49
CA LYS A 149 5.54 8.35 -20.84
C LYS A 149 6.28 9.21 -19.82
N ASN A 150 7.38 8.71 -19.27
CA ASN A 150 8.25 9.46 -18.36
C ASN A 150 9.53 9.88 -19.10
N PRO A 151 9.59 11.08 -19.70
CA PRO A 151 10.62 11.45 -20.68
C PRO A 151 12.03 11.59 -20.10
N GLU A 152 12.16 11.85 -18.80
CA GLU A 152 13.46 11.99 -18.12
C GLU A 152 13.87 10.74 -17.32
N LEU A 153 13.04 9.69 -17.31
CA LEU A 153 13.22 8.52 -16.45
C LEU A 153 14.29 7.56 -16.98
N CYS A 154 15.31 7.33 -16.17
CA CYS A 154 16.42 6.40 -16.39
C CYS A 154 16.43 5.26 -15.34
N TYR A 155 17.49 4.44 -15.31
CA TYR A 155 17.65 3.29 -14.41
C TYR A 155 16.61 2.17 -14.56
N LEU A 156 15.91 2.10 -15.69
CA LEU A 156 14.91 1.05 -15.92
C LEU A 156 15.55 -0.32 -16.18
N ASP A 157 16.64 -0.35 -16.96
CA ASP A 157 17.35 -1.59 -17.32
C ASP A 157 18.26 -2.10 -16.20
N SER A 158 18.61 -1.24 -15.24
CA SER A 158 19.41 -1.60 -14.06
C SER A 158 18.57 -2.19 -12.92
N ILE A 159 17.25 -2.27 -13.06
CA ILE A 159 16.36 -2.90 -12.09
C ILE A 159 15.91 -4.26 -12.63
N ASP A 160 16.21 -5.32 -11.87
CA ASP A 160 15.75 -6.67 -12.13
C ASP A 160 14.36 -6.88 -11.50
N TRP A 161 13.31 -6.69 -12.30
CA TRP A 161 11.92 -6.77 -11.83
C TRP A 161 11.49 -8.19 -11.47
N SER A 162 12.18 -9.22 -11.99
CA SER A 162 11.91 -10.63 -11.71
C SER A 162 12.09 -10.98 -10.22
N LEU A 163 12.88 -10.17 -9.50
CA LEU A 163 13.14 -10.31 -8.07
C LEU A 163 12.10 -9.62 -7.18
N ILE A 164 11.21 -8.82 -7.78
CA ILE A 164 10.24 -7.98 -7.06
C ILE A 164 8.80 -8.40 -7.39
N VAL A 165 8.53 -8.77 -8.65
CA VAL A 165 7.19 -9.03 -9.18
C VAL A 165 7.12 -10.44 -9.77
N ASP A 166 6.23 -11.28 -9.25
CA ASP A 166 6.07 -12.66 -9.75
C ASP A 166 5.47 -12.71 -11.18
N ALA A 167 4.64 -11.72 -11.54
CA ALA A 167 3.94 -11.62 -12.83
C ALA A 167 4.64 -10.67 -13.83
N GLU A 168 5.95 -10.82 -13.99
CA GLU A 168 6.78 -9.89 -14.79
C GLU A 168 6.33 -9.78 -16.26
N PHE A 169 5.86 -10.88 -16.86
CA PHE A 169 5.47 -10.93 -18.28
C PHE A 169 4.35 -9.96 -18.68
N ASN A 170 3.58 -9.49 -17.70
CA ASN A 170 2.47 -8.56 -17.89
C ASN A 170 2.86 -7.10 -17.59
N ASN A 171 4.15 -6.84 -17.29
CA ASN A 171 4.66 -5.49 -17.07
C ASN A 171 4.62 -4.68 -18.37
N TYR A 172 4.22 -3.42 -18.26
CA TYR A 172 4.17 -2.49 -19.39
C TYR A 172 5.12 -1.31 -19.14
N ILE A 173 6.24 -1.29 -19.87
CA ILE A 173 7.25 -0.23 -19.76
C ILE A 173 7.49 0.33 -21.17
N ALA A 174 7.01 1.55 -21.45
CA ALA A 174 7.09 2.13 -22.79
C ALA A 174 7.08 3.67 -22.79
N GLY A 175 7.69 4.28 -23.81
CA GLY A 175 7.67 5.73 -23.98
C GLY A 175 8.42 6.51 -22.89
N ASN A 176 9.38 5.87 -22.22
CA ASN A 176 10.30 6.53 -21.29
C ASN A 176 11.58 6.96 -22.02
N LYS A 177 12.53 7.59 -21.32
CA LYS A 177 13.83 7.94 -21.90
C LYS A 177 14.53 6.69 -22.47
N GLN A 178 15.17 6.83 -23.62
CA GLN A 178 15.87 5.70 -24.22
C GLN A 178 17.09 5.36 -23.38
N SER A 179 17.30 4.06 -23.08
CA SER A 179 18.42 3.61 -22.25
C SER A 179 19.79 4.05 -22.76
N LYS A 180 19.94 4.23 -24.09
CA LYS A 180 21.19 4.72 -24.71
C LYS A 180 21.49 6.20 -24.43
N GLU A 181 20.47 6.98 -24.11
CA GLU A 181 20.58 8.40 -23.74
C GLU A 181 20.76 8.57 -22.23
N CYS A 182 20.52 7.50 -21.46
CA CYS A 182 20.80 7.45 -20.03
C CYS A 182 22.28 7.18 -19.78
N SER A 183 22.83 7.88 -18.78
CA SER A 183 24.19 7.63 -18.25
C SER A 183 24.07 6.90 -16.92
N ASP A 184 23.46 5.71 -16.95
CA ASP A 184 23.20 4.92 -15.75
C ASP A 184 24.50 4.37 -15.18
N VAL A 185 24.84 4.81 -13.97
CA VAL A 185 26.07 4.42 -13.28
C VAL A 185 25.71 4.01 -11.87
N CYS A 186 25.80 2.70 -11.61
CA CYS A 186 25.55 2.18 -10.27
C CYS A 186 26.69 2.54 -9.28
N PRO A 187 26.38 2.57 -7.96
CA PRO A 187 27.34 2.88 -6.91
C PRO A 187 28.69 2.16 -7.01
N GLY A 188 29.77 2.93 -6.82
CA GLY A 188 31.14 2.42 -6.72
C GLY A 188 31.82 2.06 -8.05
N ILE A 189 31.12 2.10 -9.19
CA ILE A 189 31.72 1.81 -10.50
C ILE A 189 32.83 2.82 -10.85
N MET A 190 32.56 4.12 -10.69
CA MET A 190 33.52 5.18 -11.02
C MET A 190 34.77 5.17 -10.13
N GLU A 191 34.65 4.62 -8.93
CA GLU A 191 35.71 4.51 -7.93
C GLU A 191 36.48 3.19 -8.03
N ASN A 192 36.21 2.36 -9.05
CA ASN A 192 36.73 1.00 -9.22
C ASN A 192 36.45 0.06 -8.02
N ASN A 193 35.41 0.36 -7.24
CA ASN A 193 34.96 -0.45 -6.10
C ASN A 193 33.46 -0.74 -6.25
N PRO A 194 33.06 -1.56 -7.24
CA PRO A 194 31.65 -1.80 -7.53
C PRO A 194 30.93 -2.42 -6.33
N LEU A 195 29.92 -1.73 -5.82
CA LEU A 195 29.19 -2.15 -4.62
C LEU A 195 27.98 -3.03 -4.95
N CYS A 196 27.43 -2.87 -6.15
CA CYS A 196 26.21 -3.55 -6.55
C CYS A 196 26.50 -4.93 -7.15
N ARG A 197 25.54 -5.85 -7.03
CA ARG A 197 25.62 -7.17 -7.65
C ARG A 197 25.26 -7.10 -9.13
N LYS A 198 25.80 -8.03 -9.93
CA LYS A 198 25.37 -8.27 -11.31
C LYS A 198 24.43 -9.48 -11.38
N THR A 199 23.37 -9.37 -12.18
CA THR A 199 22.48 -10.50 -12.50
C THR A 199 22.26 -10.60 -14.01
N MET A 200 21.73 -11.72 -14.48
CA MET A 200 21.23 -11.85 -15.86
C MET A 200 19.75 -11.47 -15.88
N PHE A 201 19.42 -10.38 -16.56
CA PHE A 201 18.04 -9.91 -16.73
C PHE A 201 17.85 -9.41 -18.16
N ASN A 202 16.79 -9.84 -18.85
CA ASN A 202 16.51 -9.50 -20.26
C ASN A 202 17.75 -9.63 -21.17
N ASN A 203 18.48 -10.75 -21.05
CA ASN A 203 19.72 -11.04 -21.79
C ASN A 203 20.85 -10.03 -21.59
N ASN A 204 20.82 -9.24 -20.52
CA ASN A 204 21.84 -8.28 -20.16
C ASN A 204 22.49 -8.65 -18.80
N TYR A 205 23.80 -8.92 -18.81
CA TYR A 205 24.58 -9.15 -17.60
C TYR A 205 25.19 -7.84 -17.09
N ASN A 206 24.52 -7.16 -16.15
CA ASN A 206 24.99 -5.88 -15.65
C ASN A 206 24.66 -5.67 -14.17
N TYR A 207 25.24 -4.61 -13.59
CA TYR A 207 25.00 -4.20 -12.22
C TYR A 207 23.55 -3.79 -11.98
N ARG A 208 23.02 -4.11 -10.80
CA ARG A 208 21.65 -3.79 -10.42
C ARG A 208 21.56 -2.66 -9.41
N CYS A 209 20.90 -1.58 -9.79
CA CYS A 209 20.73 -0.39 -8.96
C CYS A 209 19.43 0.35 -9.28
N TRP A 210 18.90 1.01 -8.25
CA TRP A 210 17.72 1.87 -8.37
C TRP A 210 18.09 3.27 -8.85
N ASN A 211 19.29 3.73 -8.51
CA ASN A 211 19.90 4.99 -8.95
C ASN A 211 21.42 4.96 -8.66
N SER A 212 22.09 6.10 -8.81
CA SER A 212 23.55 6.23 -8.61
C SER A 212 24.02 6.01 -7.17
N ASN A 213 23.10 6.02 -6.19
CA ASN A 213 23.44 5.97 -4.77
C ASN A 213 22.98 4.66 -4.10
N HIS A 214 22.01 3.95 -4.69
CA HIS A 214 21.41 2.77 -4.09
C HIS A 214 21.40 1.57 -5.03
N CYS A 215 22.09 0.50 -4.63
CA CYS A 215 22.01 -0.79 -5.29
C CYS A 215 20.63 -1.42 -5.12
N GLN A 216 20.25 -2.27 -6.08
CA GLN A 216 19.13 -3.18 -5.89
C GLN A 216 19.58 -4.25 -4.91
N LYS A 217 18.85 -4.35 -3.81
CA LYS A 217 19.18 -5.29 -2.75
C LYS A 217 18.57 -6.65 -3.06
N GLU A 218 19.33 -7.70 -2.77
CA GLU A 218 18.93 -9.09 -2.97
C GLU A 218 19.18 -9.89 -1.70
N CYS A 219 18.41 -10.96 -1.49
CA CYS A 219 18.64 -11.84 -0.36
C CYS A 219 19.60 -12.98 -0.74
N PRO A 220 20.53 -13.36 0.16
CA PRO A 220 21.39 -14.51 -0.06
C PRO A 220 20.60 -15.79 -0.26
N GLU A 221 21.10 -16.71 -1.09
CA GLU A 221 20.43 -17.98 -1.42
C GLU A 221 20.09 -18.83 -0.18
N LYS A 222 20.91 -18.75 0.89
CA LYS A 222 20.64 -19.40 2.18
C LYS A 222 19.28 -19.02 2.81
N CYS A 223 18.72 -17.87 2.44
CA CYS A 223 17.42 -17.43 2.91
C CYS A 223 16.27 -18.10 2.15
N GLY A 224 16.51 -18.65 0.96
CA GLY A 224 15.47 -19.22 0.10
C GLY A 224 14.43 -18.16 -0.25
N ARG A 225 13.16 -18.44 0.00
CA ARG A 225 12.04 -17.50 -0.21
C ARG A 225 11.82 -16.49 0.92
N ARG A 226 12.66 -16.51 1.96
CA ARG A 226 12.52 -15.60 3.10
C ARG A 226 13.11 -14.23 2.77
N ALA A 227 12.54 -13.19 3.37
CA ALA A 227 13.14 -11.87 3.40
C ALA A 227 14.49 -11.87 4.15
N CYS A 228 15.24 -10.78 4.02
CA CYS A 228 16.51 -10.59 4.69
C CYS A 228 16.71 -9.12 5.12
N THR A 229 17.60 -8.90 6.09
CA THR A 229 18.05 -7.56 6.48
C THR A 229 18.94 -6.92 5.41
N ALA A 230 19.39 -5.68 5.62
CA ALA A 230 20.33 -5.01 4.73
C ALA A 230 21.69 -5.73 4.66
N GLU A 231 22.08 -6.41 5.72
CA GLU A 231 23.33 -7.17 5.87
C GLU A 231 23.22 -8.60 5.29
N GLY A 232 22.03 -9.01 4.84
CA GLY A 232 21.78 -10.33 4.25
C GLY A 232 21.48 -11.43 5.28
N ASP A 233 21.11 -11.06 6.51
CA ASP A 233 20.64 -12.02 7.51
C ASP A 233 19.18 -12.35 7.31
N CYS A 234 18.82 -13.64 7.40
CA CYS A 234 17.48 -14.08 7.05
C CYS A 234 16.45 -13.68 8.11
N CYS A 235 15.33 -13.16 7.65
CA CYS A 235 14.19 -12.80 8.48
C CYS A 235 13.41 -14.04 8.94
N HIS A 236 12.47 -13.81 9.87
CA HIS A 236 11.49 -14.81 10.25
C HIS A 236 10.66 -15.25 9.01
N PRO A 237 10.23 -16.52 8.91
CA PRO A 237 9.42 -17.00 7.77
C PRO A 237 8.10 -16.25 7.55
N GLN A 238 7.58 -15.57 8.56
CA GLN A 238 6.37 -14.74 8.46
C GLN A 238 6.66 -13.29 8.06
N CYS A 239 7.92 -12.89 7.91
CA CYS A 239 8.28 -11.56 7.42
C CYS A 239 8.29 -11.53 5.89
N LEU A 240 7.71 -10.45 5.34
CA LEU A 240 7.72 -10.14 3.91
C LEU A 240 8.52 -8.85 3.66
N GLY A 241 9.24 -8.84 2.55
CA GLY A 241 10.06 -7.72 2.11
C GLY A 241 11.38 -7.59 2.89
N SER A 242 11.33 -7.19 4.16
CA SER A 242 12.51 -6.94 4.99
C SER A 242 12.22 -7.17 6.48
N CYS A 243 13.25 -7.12 7.32
CA CYS A 243 13.14 -7.06 8.77
C CYS A 243 14.26 -6.20 9.37
N SER A 244 14.02 -5.63 10.55
CA SER A 244 15.02 -4.90 11.32
C SER A 244 15.81 -5.81 12.27
N ARG A 245 15.27 -6.99 12.59
CA ARG A 245 15.95 -8.01 13.42
C ARG A 245 15.82 -9.39 12.77
N PRO A 246 16.94 -10.08 12.50
CA PRO A 246 16.92 -11.43 11.96
C PRO A 246 16.09 -12.40 12.82
N GLY A 247 15.37 -13.31 12.17
CA GLY A 247 14.60 -14.36 12.83
C GLY A 247 13.41 -13.93 13.71
N SER A 248 13.13 -12.63 13.87
CA SER A 248 12.06 -12.12 14.74
C SER A 248 10.78 -11.82 13.96
N ASP A 249 9.65 -12.39 14.39
CA ASP A 249 8.32 -12.14 13.81
C ASP A 249 7.72 -10.77 14.16
N ALA A 250 8.27 -10.10 15.18
CA ALA A 250 7.87 -8.76 15.62
C ALA A 250 8.66 -7.62 14.95
N ALA A 251 9.63 -7.96 14.10
CA ALA A 251 10.59 -7.01 13.53
C ALA A 251 10.50 -6.94 12.00
N CYS A 252 9.38 -7.39 11.44
CA CYS A 252 9.16 -7.42 9.99
C CYS A 252 8.75 -6.04 9.46
N ALA A 253 9.13 -5.73 8.22
CA ALA A 253 8.60 -4.57 7.49
C ALA A 253 7.14 -4.78 7.06
N ALA A 254 6.79 -6.02 6.70
CA ALA A 254 5.44 -6.45 6.41
C ALA A 254 5.29 -7.94 6.77
N CYS A 255 4.04 -8.42 6.86
CA CYS A 255 3.77 -9.83 7.12
C CYS A 255 3.44 -10.58 5.84
N VAL A 256 3.91 -11.82 5.73
CA VAL A 256 3.51 -12.72 4.63
C VAL A 256 2.00 -12.95 4.68
N HIS A 257 1.49 -13.37 5.85
CA HIS A 257 0.08 -13.65 6.05
C HIS A 257 -0.61 -12.50 6.79
N TYR A 258 -0.64 -12.52 8.13
CA TYR A 258 -1.41 -11.57 8.92
C TYR A 258 -0.58 -10.88 10.00
N PHE A 259 -0.87 -9.60 10.23
CA PHE A 259 -0.38 -8.83 11.35
C PHE A 259 -1.37 -8.89 12.52
N TYR A 260 -0.88 -9.16 13.73
CA TYR A 260 -1.67 -9.09 14.95
C TYR A 260 -0.78 -8.69 16.14
N GLU A 261 -1.21 -7.66 16.90
CA GLU A 261 -0.54 -7.19 18.11
C GLU A 261 1.01 -7.03 17.99
N GLY A 262 1.47 -6.43 16.89
CA GLY A 262 2.90 -6.17 16.70
C GLY A 262 3.70 -7.35 16.16
N ARG A 263 3.06 -8.46 15.76
CA ARG A 263 3.72 -9.68 15.27
C ARG A 263 3.11 -10.18 13.98
N CYS A 264 3.94 -10.80 13.14
CA CYS A 264 3.48 -11.52 11.96
C CYS A 264 3.13 -12.96 12.30
N VAL A 265 1.87 -13.32 12.11
CA VAL A 265 1.29 -14.64 12.39
C VAL A 265 0.84 -15.32 11.11
N ALA A 266 0.90 -16.65 11.09
CA ALA A 266 0.48 -17.44 9.93
C ALA A 266 -1.05 -17.47 9.76
N ASP A 267 -1.79 -17.46 10.88
CA ASP A 267 -3.25 -17.41 10.90
C ASP A 267 -3.72 -16.58 12.10
N CYS A 268 -4.96 -16.09 12.02
CA CYS A 268 -5.53 -15.25 13.05
C CYS A 268 -5.80 -16.05 14.35
N PRO A 269 -5.33 -15.58 15.52
CA PRO A 269 -5.57 -16.26 16.79
C PRO A 269 -7.06 -16.43 17.12
N PRO A 270 -7.43 -17.42 17.95
CA PRO A 270 -8.82 -17.61 18.38
C PRO A 270 -9.43 -16.32 18.96
N GLY A 271 -10.67 -16.01 18.55
CA GLY A 271 -11.37 -14.78 18.96
C GLY A 271 -11.09 -13.56 18.06
N THR A 272 -10.24 -13.71 17.05
CA THR A 272 -9.96 -12.68 16.04
C THR A 272 -10.37 -13.14 14.64
N TYR A 273 -10.48 -12.19 13.72
CA TYR A 273 -10.96 -12.39 12.35
C TYR A 273 -10.01 -11.74 11.36
N LYS A 274 -9.82 -12.38 10.20
CA LYS A 274 -9.04 -11.83 9.09
C LYS A 274 -9.74 -10.57 8.56
N PHE A 275 -8.97 -9.54 8.27
CA PHE A 275 -9.48 -8.28 7.76
C PHE A 275 -8.56 -7.72 6.67
N GLU A 276 -9.17 -7.30 5.57
CA GLU A 276 -8.51 -6.72 4.39
C GLU A 276 -7.34 -7.57 3.85
N GLY A 277 -7.30 -8.87 4.17
CA GLY A 277 -6.29 -9.83 3.68
C GLY A 277 -4.87 -9.64 4.23
N TRP A 278 -4.67 -8.87 5.31
CA TRP A 278 -3.31 -8.62 5.85
C TRP A 278 -3.22 -8.48 7.38
N ARG A 279 -4.32 -8.34 8.11
CA ARG A 279 -4.31 -8.26 9.57
C ARG A 279 -5.47 -8.99 10.23
N CYS A 280 -5.36 -9.18 11.54
CA CYS A 280 -6.42 -9.74 12.36
C CYS A 280 -7.07 -8.65 13.23
N ILE A 281 -8.38 -8.69 13.37
CA ILE A 281 -9.16 -7.78 14.21
C ILE A 281 -10.12 -8.54 15.12
N ILE A 282 -10.55 -7.90 16.20
CA ILE A 282 -11.60 -8.43 17.08
C ILE A 282 -13.00 -8.08 16.55
N LYS A 283 -14.01 -8.77 17.06
CA LYS A 283 -15.42 -8.60 16.65
C LYS A 283 -15.90 -7.15 16.80
N GLU A 284 -15.48 -6.49 17.87
CA GLU A 284 -15.87 -5.12 18.21
C GLU A 284 -15.37 -4.14 17.15
N VAL A 285 -14.12 -4.30 16.71
CA VAL A 285 -13.54 -3.48 15.63
C VAL A 285 -14.30 -3.73 14.33
N CYS A 286 -14.56 -5.00 13.98
CA CYS A 286 -15.34 -5.35 12.78
C CYS A 286 -16.72 -4.66 12.78
N SER A 287 -17.39 -4.60 13.94
CA SER A 287 -18.71 -3.95 14.07
C SER A 287 -18.70 -2.43 13.92
N GLN A 288 -17.53 -1.81 14.11
CA GLN A 288 -17.36 -0.36 14.11
C GLN A 288 -16.79 0.18 12.80
N VAL A 289 -16.34 -0.69 11.88
CA VAL A 289 -15.94 -0.28 10.54
C VAL A 289 -17.19 0.18 9.78
N HIS A 290 -17.49 1.48 9.85
CA HIS A 290 -18.61 2.08 9.12
C HIS A 290 -18.12 2.58 7.77
N VAL A 291 -18.76 2.11 6.70
CA VAL A 291 -18.81 2.83 5.43
C VAL A 291 -19.94 3.87 5.57
N PRO A 292 -19.76 5.12 5.13
CA PRO A 292 -20.89 6.04 4.98
C PRO A 292 -21.91 5.36 4.06
N ASP A 293 -23.16 5.24 4.51
CA ASP A 293 -24.31 4.63 3.81
C ASP A 293 -24.59 3.11 3.99
N PHE A 294 -24.91 2.74 5.23
CA PHE A 294 -26.00 1.78 5.55
C PHE A 294 -25.73 0.29 5.73
N ASP A 295 -24.50 -0.22 5.84
CA ASP A 295 -24.32 -1.61 6.22
C ASP A 295 -23.15 -1.88 7.16
N THR A 296 -23.42 -2.64 8.22
CA THR A 296 -22.39 -3.17 9.12
C THR A 296 -21.63 -4.30 8.44
N PHE A 297 -20.32 -4.33 8.63
CA PHE A 297 -19.50 -5.47 8.22
C PHE A 297 -20.03 -6.77 8.84
N VAL A 298 -19.86 -7.86 8.11
CA VAL A 298 -20.27 -9.21 8.50
C VAL A 298 -19.06 -10.08 8.76
N ILE A 299 -19.28 -11.15 9.50
CA ILE A 299 -18.31 -12.17 9.85
C ILE A 299 -18.75 -13.47 9.19
N HIS A 300 -17.85 -14.04 8.40
CA HIS A 300 -18.06 -15.32 7.74
C HIS A 300 -16.73 -16.05 7.56
N GLY A 301 -16.69 -17.34 7.86
CA GLY A 301 -15.49 -18.16 7.64
C GLY A 301 -14.23 -17.72 8.40
N GLY A 302 -14.37 -16.98 9.50
CA GLY A 302 -13.23 -16.40 10.23
C GLY A 302 -12.72 -15.07 9.65
N GLU A 303 -13.46 -14.46 8.73
CA GLU A 303 -13.12 -13.18 8.10
C GLU A 303 -14.18 -12.12 8.40
N CYS A 304 -13.76 -10.87 8.52
CA CYS A 304 -14.62 -9.70 8.58
C CYS A 304 -14.70 -9.09 7.18
N LEU A 305 -15.89 -9.12 6.59
CA LEU A 305 -16.19 -8.77 5.19
C LEU A 305 -17.19 -7.61 5.14
N SER A 306 -17.16 -6.81 4.08
CA SER A 306 -18.14 -5.75 3.85
C SER A 306 -19.56 -6.31 3.60
N GLU A 307 -19.64 -7.46 2.95
CA GLU A 307 -20.88 -8.14 2.59
C GLU A 307 -20.73 -9.67 2.69
N CYS A 308 -21.87 -10.37 2.76
CA CYS A 308 -21.84 -11.84 2.75
C CYS A 308 -21.38 -12.35 1.37
N PRO A 309 -20.55 -13.40 1.33
CA PRO A 309 -20.10 -13.96 0.05
C PRO A 309 -21.25 -14.57 -0.74
N SER A 310 -21.03 -14.79 -2.04
CA SER A 310 -22.02 -15.40 -2.93
C SER A 310 -22.58 -16.70 -2.38
N GLY A 311 -23.92 -16.83 -2.34
CA GLY A 311 -24.62 -17.97 -1.74
C GLY A 311 -24.96 -17.81 -0.25
N TYR A 312 -24.60 -16.67 0.35
CA TYR A 312 -24.93 -16.34 1.74
C TYR A 312 -25.65 -14.99 1.85
N THR A 313 -26.48 -14.86 2.87
CA THR A 313 -27.17 -13.61 3.24
C THR A 313 -27.04 -13.37 4.75
N ARG A 314 -27.32 -12.14 5.21
CA ARG A 314 -27.30 -11.85 6.65
C ARG A 314 -28.33 -12.73 7.37
N SER A 315 -27.96 -13.25 8.54
CA SER A 315 -28.85 -14.12 9.32
C SER A 315 -30.12 -13.40 9.78
N ALA A 316 -29.98 -12.10 10.06
CA ALA A 316 -31.04 -11.14 10.34
C ALA A 316 -30.57 -9.74 9.89
N ALA A 317 -31.48 -8.77 9.74
CA ALA A 317 -31.18 -7.43 9.20
C ALA A 317 -29.95 -6.75 9.84
N ASN A 318 -29.75 -6.92 11.15
CA ASN A 318 -28.62 -6.33 11.89
C ASN A 318 -27.60 -7.38 12.36
N SER A 319 -27.66 -8.60 11.83
CA SER A 319 -26.72 -9.65 12.21
C SER A 319 -25.40 -9.47 11.46
N MET A 320 -24.31 -9.51 12.22
CA MET A 320 -22.97 -9.63 11.64
C MET A 320 -22.65 -11.06 11.19
N MET A 321 -23.59 -12.01 11.19
CA MET A 321 -23.32 -13.38 10.79
C MET A 321 -24.06 -13.71 9.49
N CYS A 322 -23.35 -14.36 8.58
CA CYS A 322 -23.92 -14.83 7.32
C CYS A 322 -24.49 -16.25 7.46
N LYS A 323 -25.66 -16.49 6.86
CA LYS A 323 -26.29 -17.81 6.72
C LYS A 323 -26.37 -18.20 5.24
N ALA A 324 -26.30 -19.49 4.95
CA ALA A 324 -26.50 -19.98 3.59
C ALA A 324 -27.92 -19.68 3.12
N CYS A 325 -28.07 -19.33 1.84
CA CYS A 325 -29.37 -19.15 1.21
C CYS A 325 -29.95 -20.51 0.82
N ASP A 326 -31.27 -20.67 0.95
CA ASP A 326 -32.00 -21.82 0.42
C ASP A 326 -32.26 -21.62 -1.07
N GLY A 327 -31.21 -21.75 -1.89
CA GLY A 327 -31.24 -21.47 -3.33
C GLY A 327 -30.52 -20.16 -3.70
N LEU A 328 -31.12 -19.37 -4.61
CA LEU A 328 -30.59 -18.05 -4.97
C LEU A 328 -30.84 -17.07 -3.81
N CYS A 329 -29.80 -16.33 -3.42
CA CYS A 329 -29.94 -15.33 -2.36
C CYS A 329 -30.80 -14.16 -2.82
N ASP A 330 -31.58 -13.63 -1.87
CA ASP A 330 -32.35 -12.44 -2.16
C ASP A 330 -31.46 -11.21 -2.33
N LYS A 331 -31.49 -10.60 -3.52
CA LYS A 331 -30.87 -9.31 -3.78
C LYS A 331 -31.94 -8.22 -3.62
N VAL A 332 -31.91 -7.56 -2.47
CA VAL A 332 -32.84 -6.47 -2.13
C VAL A 332 -32.35 -5.18 -2.77
N CYS A 333 -33.20 -4.53 -3.56
CA CYS A 333 -32.91 -3.24 -4.19
C CYS A 333 -33.98 -2.21 -3.81
N GLU A 334 -33.60 -0.95 -3.70
CA GLU A 334 -34.56 0.12 -3.40
C GLU A 334 -35.47 0.39 -4.61
N GLY A 335 -36.73 0.72 -4.32
CA GLY A 335 -37.75 1.08 -5.31
C GLY A 335 -37.38 2.36 -6.06
N LYS A 336 -37.68 2.42 -7.35
CA LYS A 336 -37.38 3.56 -8.21
C LYS A 336 -38.31 3.64 -9.41
N ASN A 337 -38.27 4.79 -10.07
CA ASN A 337 -38.99 5.03 -11.30
C ASN A 337 -38.18 4.46 -12.48
N ILE A 338 -38.78 3.54 -13.23
CA ILE A 338 -38.19 2.95 -14.44
C ILE A 338 -38.71 3.72 -15.64
N ASP A 339 -37.97 4.73 -16.08
CA ASP A 339 -38.27 5.57 -17.24
C ASP A 339 -37.33 5.35 -18.43
N SER A 340 -36.29 4.54 -18.26
CA SER A 340 -35.19 4.29 -19.21
C SER A 340 -34.63 2.87 -19.07
N MET A 341 -33.87 2.43 -20.09
CA MET A 341 -33.20 1.12 -20.05
C MET A 341 -32.10 1.06 -19.00
N ASP A 342 -31.38 2.15 -18.75
CA ASP A 342 -30.36 2.22 -17.69
C ASP A 342 -30.99 2.08 -16.29
N ALA A 343 -32.18 2.67 -16.07
CA ALA A 343 -32.95 2.52 -14.84
C ALA A 343 -33.40 1.06 -14.62
N ALA A 344 -33.72 0.34 -15.69
CA ALA A 344 -34.05 -1.08 -15.63
C ALA A 344 -32.82 -1.98 -15.42
N GLN A 345 -31.73 -1.74 -16.13
CA GLN A 345 -30.48 -2.51 -15.98
C GLN A 345 -29.86 -2.36 -14.59
N SER A 346 -30.05 -1.21 -13.95
CA SER A 346 -29.64 -1.04 -12.55
C SER A 346 -30.52 -1.82 -11.54
N LEU A 347 -31.57 -2.52 -11.97
CA LEU A 347 -32.29 -3.54 -11.18
C LEU A 347 -31.93 -4.98 -11.58
N LYS A 348 -30.97 -5.17 -12.49
CA LYS A 348 -30.60 -6.50 -12.95
C LYS A 348 -30.13 -7.37 -11.78
N GLY A 349 -30.75 -8.54 -11.68
CA GLY A 349 -30.50 -9.52 -10.64
C GLY A 349 -31.13 -9.21 -9.28
N CYS A 350 -31.92 -8.13 -9.13
CA CYS A 350 -32.69 -7.88 -7.91
C CYS A 350 -33.83 -8.90 -7.81
N THR A 351 -33.99 -9.54 -6.65
CA THR A 351 -35.08 -10.50 -6.40
C THR A 351 -36.17 -9.92 -5.51
N VAL A 352 -35.83 -8.89 -4.72
CA VAL A 352 -36.74 -8.20 -3.81
C VAL A 352 -36.60 -6.70 -4.04
N ILE A 353 -37.72 -5.99 -4.17
CA ILE A 353 -37.74 -4.53 -4.23
C ILE A 353 -38.32 -3.97 -2.94
N LYS A 354 -37.60 -3.04 -2.33
CA LYS A 354 -38.02 -2.33 -1.12
C LYS A 354 -38.59 -0.98 -1.51
N GLY A 355 -39.91 -0.82 -1.38
CA GLY A 355 -40.64 0.34 -1.87
C GLY A 355 -41.32 0.05 -3.20
N ASP A 356 -41.72 1.10 -3.90
CA ASP A 356 -42.53 0.97 -5.11
C ASP A 356 -41.68 1.04 -6.39
N LEU A 357 -42.04 0.26 -7.40
CA LEU A 357 -41.57 0.45 -8.76
C LEU A 357 -42.63 1.22 -9.54
N GLN A 358 -42.24 2.36 -10.12
CA GLN A 358 -43.10 3.10 -11.04
C GLN A 358 -42.53 3.00 -12.45
N ILE A 359 -43.19 2.24 -13.32
CA ILE A 359 -42.72 2.03 -14.69
C ILE A 359 -43.38 3.07 -15.61
N ASN A 360 -42.58 3.94 -16.22
CA ASN A 360 -43.06 5.00 -17.11
C ASN A 360 -42.17 5.11 -18.36
N ILE A 361 -42.24 4.10 -19.22
CA ILE A 361 -41.40 4.00 -20.41
C ILE A 361 -42.10 4.71 -21.58
N ARG A 362 -41.59 5.89 -21.96
CA ARG A 362 -42.20 6.74 -23.00
C ARG A 362 -41.68 6.49 -24.41
N ARG A 363 -40.45 5.94 -24.55
CA ARG A 363 -39.79 5.64 -25.84
C ARG A 363 -38.76 4.51 -25.67
N GLY A 364 -38.67 3.61 -26.65
CA GLY A 364 -37.64 2.56 -26.75
C GLY A 364 -38.03 1.48 -27.76
N HIS A 365 -37.06 0.90 -28.46
CA HIS A 365 -37.25 -0.25 -29.35
C HIS A 365 -36.84 -1.52 -28.58
N ASN A 366 -37.60 -2.61 -28.71
CA ASN A 366 -37.30 -3.94 -28.12
C ASN A 366 -37.13 -3.97 -26.59
N ILE A 367 -37.88 -3.15 -25.87
CA ILE A 367 -37.84 -3.06 -24.39
C ILE A 367 -38.11 -4.42 -23.72
N VAL A 368 -38.94 -5.28 -24.31
CA VAL A 368 -39.29 -6.59 -23.72
C VAL A 368 -38.06 -7.51 -23.63
N ALA A 369 -37.24 -7.57 -24.67
CA ALA A 369 -36.06 -8.44 -24.70
C ALA A 369 -34.92 -7.98 -23.76
N GLU A 370 -34.97 -6.73 -23.30
CA GLU A 370 -33.99 -6.14 -22.38
C GLU A 370 -34.49 -6.12 -20.92
N LEU A 371 -35.79 -6.38 -20.70
CA LEU A 371 -36.41 -6.50 -19.39
C LEU A 371 -36.61 -7.96 -18.96
N GLU A 372 -36.66 -8.89 -19.91
CA GLU A 372 -36.49 -10.34 -19.66
C GLU A 372 -35.05 -10.66 -19.23
#